data_AF-A0A225UDK1-F1
#
_entry.id   AF-A0A225UDK1-F1
#
_cell.length_a   1.000
_cell.length_b   1.000
_cell.length_c   1.000
_cell.angle_alpha   90.00
_cell.angle_beta   90.00
_cell.angle_gamma   90.00
#
_symmetry.space_group_name_H-M   'P 1'
#
loop_
_entity.id
_entity.type
_entity.pdbx_description
1 polymer ?
#
loop_
_entity_poly.entity_id
_entity_poly.type
_entity_poly.pdbx_seq_one_letter_code
_entity_poly.pdbx_strand_id
1 'polypeptide(L)'
;MATSRLVRWYINDIGRLWVKSTVLEPAGFPTADHTGVLLHIQSPHNACSVAKKPKAYPPPPYAIEATRSCVKQVLKKFMERLGCDQQSATEVATTWYTFKTKLPTKILRARTTERQRLKNTFRQKIKSLKKQRVRAQERARQFAGTPLGEEAHFALQRIDVAIAKSQRRRRRRANQRQQRRFRDHTWKPRKTTKSMFRGNSYKFNDNDLHYEQLKVIMSGITGQKQRLLQMRGPQFLPGIRQVSMT
;
A
#
# COMPACT_ATOMS: atom_id res chain seq x y z
N MET A 1 -50.97 31.84 -1.23
CA MET A 1 -49.95 30.98 -1.87
C MET A 1 -50.23 30.95 -3.36
N ALA A 2 -49.38 31.57 -4.17
CA ALA A 2 -49.54 31.57 -5.63
C ALA A 2 -48.74 30.40 -6.22
N THR A 3 -49.43 29.33 -6.61
CA THR A 3 -48.84 28.27 -7.45
C THR A 3 -48.99 28.70 -8.90
N SER A 4 -47.89 29.11 -9.54
CA SER A 4 -47.91 29.36 -10.98
C SER A 4 -48.09 28.02 -11.71
N ARG A 5 -49.28 27.82 -12.29
CA ARG A 5 -49.58 26.70 -13.18
C ARG A 5 -48.76 26.83 -14.46
N LEU A 6 -47.56 26.25 -14.48
CA LEU A 6 -46.84 25.97 -15.73
C LEU A 6 -47.45 24.71 -16.37
N VAL A 7 -48.53 24.90 -17.13
CA VAL A 7 -49.38 23.80 -17.65
C VAL A 7 -48.69 22.98 -18.73
N ARG A 8 -47.66 23.50 -19.43
CA ARG A 8 -46.98 22.78 -20.50
C ARG A 8 -45.50 23.16 -20.60
N TRP A 9 -44.65 22.13 -20.62
CA TRP A 9 -43.24 22.26 -21.00
C TRP A 9 -43.10 21.81 -22.44
N TYR A 10 -42.72 22.73 -23.32
CA TYR A 10 -42.35 22.40 -24.70
C TYR A 10 -40.84 22.22 -24.75
N ILE A 11 -40.41 21.01 -25.07
CA ILE A 11 -39.01 20.72 -25.36
C ILE A 11 -38.89 20.73 -26.89
N ASN A 12 -38.10 21.65 -27.43
CA ASN A 12 -37.78 21.65 -28.86
C ASN A 12 -36.88 20.47 -29.23
N ASP A 13 -36.74 20.17 -30.51
CA ASP A 13 -35.96 19.01 -30.99
C ASP A 13 -34.50 19.03 -30.49
N ILE A 14 -33.93 20.22 -30.31
CA ILE A 14 -32.59 20.42 -29.75
C ILE A 14 -32.54 20.02 -28.26
N GLY A 15 -33.52 20.45 -27.47
CA GLY A 15 -33.62 20.12 -26.04
C GLY A 15 -33.98 18.66 -25.79
N ARG A 16 -34.62 17.97 -26.76
CA ARG A 16 -34.94 16.53 -26.66
C ARG A 16 -33.67 15.69 -26.59
N LEU A 17 -32.60 16.12 -27.26
CA LEU A 17 -31.28 15.48 -27.16
C LEU A 17 -30.71 15.55 -25.74
N TRP A 18 -31.22 16.47 -24.90
CA TRP A 18 -30.75 16.66 -23.53
C TRP A 18 -31.63 15.93 -22.53
N VAL A 19 -32.78 15.39 -22.92
CA VAL A 19 -33.66 14.65 -21.99
C VAL A 19 -33.27 13.18 -22.00
N LYS A 20 -32.71 12.72 -20.90
CA LYS A 20 -32.28 11.33 -20.73
C LYS A 20 -33.46 10.41 -20.39
N SER A 21 -34.31 10.87 -19.48
CA SER A 21 -35.50 10.13 -19.07
C SER A 21 -36.56 11.09 -18.54
N THR A 22 -37.80 10.64 -18.62
CA THR A 22 -38.96 11.34 -18.07
C THR A 22 -39.66 10.37 -17.14
N VAL A 23 -39.99 10.83 -15.93
CA VAL A 23 -40.73 10.03 -14.94
C VAL A 23 -42.00 10.79 -14.64
N LEU A 24 -43.13 10.12 -14.77
CA LEU A 24 -44.42 10.67 -14.37
C LEU A 24 -44.60 10.37 -12.89
N GLU A 25 -44.66 11.42 -12.07
CA GLU A 25 -45.05 11.27 -10.68
C GLU A 25 -46.59 11.35 -10.60
N PRO A 26 -47.24 10.33 -10.03
CA PRO A 26 -48.67 10.39 -9.81
C PRO A 26 -48.99 11.58 -8.92
N ALA A 27 -50.15 12.18 -9.15
CA ALA A 27 -50.64 13.32 -8.37
C ALA A 27 -50.46 13.08 -6.86
N GLY A 28 -49.73 13.98 -6.21
CA GLY A 28 -49.51 13.91 -4.77
C GLY A 28 -50.84 14.03 -4.02
N PHE A 29 -51.08 13.10 -3.09
CA PHE A 29 -52.21 13.17 -2.16
C PHE A 29 -51.98 14.35 -1.18
N PRO A 30 -53.01 15.18 -0.85
CA PRO A 30 -54.44 14.95 -1.09
C PRO A 30 -55.12 15.83 -2.16
N THR A 31 -54.42 16.67 -2.95
CA THR A 31 -55.13 17.62 -3.84
C THR A 31 -54.35 18.10 -5.07
N ALA A 32 -53.47 17.29 -5.66
CA ALA A 32 -52.97 17.61 -7.00
C ALA A 32 -53.94 17.07 -8.06
N ASP A 33 -54.52 17.94 -8.88
CA ASP A 33 -55.34 17.60 -10.04
C ASP A 33 -54.50 17.20 -11.27
N HIS A 34 -53.17 17.20 -11.14
CA HIS A 34 -52.24 17.01 -12.24
C HIS A 34 -51.12 16.01 -11.88
N THR A 35 -50.71 15.26 -12.89
CA THR A 35 -49.52 14.39 -12.84
C THR A 35 -48.27 15.24 -12.89
N GLY A 36 -47.35 15.03 -11.96
CA GLY A 36 -46.03 15.65 -12.01
C GLY A 36 -45.19 15.01 -13.12
N VAL A 37 -44.33 15.79 -13.77
CA VAL A 37 -43.34 15.27 -14.73
C VAL A 37 -41.95 15.63 -14.24
N LEU A 38 -41.17 14.62 -13.87
CA LEU A 38 -39.75 14.77 -13.54
C LEU A 38 -38.92 14.51 -14.80
N LEU A 39 -38.24 15.55 -15.28
CA LEU A 39 -37.34 15.49 -16.42
C LEU A 39 -35.90 15.32 -15.97
N HIS A 40 -35.25 14.23 -16.36
CA HIS A 40 -33.81 14.03 -16.14
C HIS A 40 -33.04 14.59 -17.35
N ILE A 41 -32.43 15.76 -17.17
CA ILE A 41 -31.66 16.43 -18.21
C ILE A 41 -30.18 16.00 -18.13
N GLN A 42 -29.58 15.63 -19.27
CA GLN A 42 -28.17 15.33 -19.46
C GLN A 42 -27.59 16.29 -20.51
N SER A 43 -26.50 16.99 -20.17
CA SER A 43 -25.81 17.88 -21.10
C SER A 43 -25.32 17.12 -22.36
N PRO A 44 -25.51 17.67 -23.57
CA PRO A 44 -25.12 17.05 -24.84
C PRO A 44 -23.59 17.00 -25.03
N HIS A 45 -22.85 17.91 -24.38
CA HIS A 45 -21.42 18.13 -24.61
C HIS A 45 -20.56 17.76 -23.41
N ASN A 46 -21.01 16.77 -22.63
CA ASN A 46 -20.45 16.21 -21.39
C ASN A 46 -21.35 16.56 -20.20
N ALA A 47 -21.81 15.52 -19.50
CA ALA A 47 -22.25 15.69 -18.13
C ALA A 47 -21.11 16.36 -17.36
N CYS A 48 -21.36 17.53 -16.75
CA CYS A 48 -20.43 18.10 -15.81
C CYS A 48 -20.33 17.13 -14.63
N SER A 49 -19.38 16.19 -14.71
CA SER A 49 -19.13 15.26 -13.63
C SER A 49 -18.52 16.06 -12.49
N VAL A 50 -19.37 16.51 -11.56
CA VAL A 50 -18.92 17.16 -10.34
C VAL A 50 -18.24 16.09 -9.50
N ALA A 51 -16.93 15.96 -9.66
CA ALA A 51 -16.13 15.02 -8.92
C ALA A 51 -16.25 15.35 -7.43
N LYS A 52 -16.79 14.41 -6.64
CA LYS A 52 -16.85 14.55 -5.18
C LYS A 52 -15.45 14.82 -4.65
N LYS A 53 -15.32 15.83 -3.77
CA LYS A 53 -14.04 16.14 -3.13
C LYS A 53 -13.49 14.87 -2.46
N PRO A 54 -12.23 14.48 -2.72
CA PRO A 54 -11.70 13.23 -2.20
C PRO A 54 -11.62 13.31 -0.67
N LYS A 55 -12.33 12.39 0.00
CA LYS A 55 -12.28 12.26 1.47
C LYS A 55 -10.84 11.95 1.90
N ALA A 56 -10.28 12.77 2.78
CA ALA A 56 -8.91 12.62 3.30
C ALA A 56 -8.85 11.64 4.49
N TYR A 57 -9.91 11.59 5.31
CA TYR A 57 -10.02 10.75 6.52
C TYR A 57 -11.42 10.13 6.61
N PRO A 58 -11.58 8.86 7.05
CA PRO A 58 -10.51 7.94 7.45
C PRO A 58 -9.69 7.47 6.25
N PRO A 59 -8.36 7.27 6.41
CA PRO A 59 -7.54 6.68 5.36
C PRO A 59 -7.96 5.21 5.13
N PRO A 60 -7.87 4.71 3.89
CA PRO A 60 -8.11 3.30 3.63
C PRO A 60 -7.05 2.42 4.32
N PRO A 61 -7.36 1.13 4.60
CA PRO A 61 -6.48 0.25 5.38
C PRO A 61 -5.03 0.20 4.91
N TYR A 62 -4.84 0.14 3.59
CA TYR A 62 -3.52 0.06 2.97
C TYR A 62 -2.64 1.32 3.14
N ALA A 63 -3.22 2.45 3.54
CA ALA A 63 -2.53 3.74 3.67
C ALA A 63 -2.47 4.26 5.11
N ILE A 64 -2.98 3.53 6.10
CA ILE A 64 -3.06 4.00 7.50
C ILE A 64 -1.68 4.44 8.01
N GLU A 65 -0.67 3.58 7.91
CA GLU A 65 0.68 3.86 8.40
C GLU A 65 1.36 5.02 7.67
N ALA A 66 1.21 5.06 6.34
CA ALA A 66 1.75 6.13 5.51
C ALA A 66 1.12 7.49 5.83
N THR A 67 -0.21 7.52 5.99
CA THR A 67 -0.95 8.72 6.41
C THR A 67 -0.55 9.14 7.81
N ARG A 68 -0.48 8.21 8.78
CA ARG A 68 -0.04 8.50 10.17
C ARG A 68 1.37 9.09 10.20
N SER A 69 2.30 8.49 9.45
CA SER A 69 3.68 8.98 9.35
C SER A 69 3.75 10.37 8.72
N CYS A 70 2.97 10.60 7.66
CA CYS A 70 2.87 11.91 7.02
C CYS A 70 2.33 12.97 7.99
N VAL A 71 1.23 12.69 8.69
CA VAL A 71 0.64 13.60 9.68
C VAL A 71 1.63 13.93 10.79
N LYS A 72 2.30 12.92 11.37
CA LYS A 72 3.35 13.13 12.38
C LYS A 72 4.48 14.04 11.88
N GLN A 73 4.97 13.82 10.67
CA GLN A 73 6.03 14.66 10.09
C GLN A 73 5.56 16.10 9.83
N VAL A 74 4.34 16.28 9.34
CA VAL A 74 3.79 17.62 9.06
C VAL A 74 3.51 18.37 10.37
N LEU A 75 3.00 17.69 11.40
CA LEU A 75 2.82 18.24 12.74
C LEU A 75 4.16 18.62 13.37
N LYS A 76 5.16 17.74 13.30
CA LYS A 76 6.51 18.05 13.81
C LYS A 76 7.06 19.34 13.21
N LYS A 77 7.02 19.46 11.87
CA LYS A 77 7.46 20.66 11.15
C LYS A 77 6.63 21.90 11.48
N PHE A 78 5.36 21.72 11.82
CA PHE A 78 4.50 22.81 12.23
C PHE A 78 4.86 23.30 13.64
N MET A 79 5.09 22.39 14.59
CA MET A 79 5.57 22.74 15.94
C MET A 79 6.95 23.38 15.91
N GLU A 80 7.88 22.87 15.09
CA GLU A 80 9.21 23.48 14.88
C GLU A 80 9.11 24.93 14.38
N ARG A 81 8.06 25.27 13.62
CA ARG A 81 7.82 26.64 13.16
C ARG A 81 7.16 27.54 14.19
N LEU A 82 6.31 26.98 15.05
CA LEU A 82 5.66 27.73 16.12
C LEU A 82 6.58 28.02 17.30
N GLY A 83 7.58 27.16 17.54
CA GLY A 83 8.55 27.34 18.62
C GLY A 83 9.61 28.43 18.37
N CYS A 84 9.38 29.34 17.43
CA CYS A 84 10.21 30.52 17.24
C CYS A 84 9.64 31.67 18.08
N ASP A 85 10.38 32.12 19.10
CA ASP A 85 9.91 33.00 20.18
C ASP A 85 9.47 34.42 19.78
N GLN A 86 9.50 34.77 18.48
CA GLN A 86 9.24 36.13 17.99
C GLN A 86 8.09 36.21 16.97
N GLN A 87 7.13 35.26 17.00
CA GLN A 87 5.98 35.33 16.09
C GLN A 87 4.86 36.20 16.64
N SER A 88 4.38 37.13 15.82
CA SER A 88 3.17 37.89 16.13
C SER A 88 1.94 36.96 16.11
N ALA A 89 0.92 37.28 16.90
CA ALA A 89 -0.34 36.52 16.94
C ALA A 89 -0.99 36.38 15.54
N THR A 90 -0.85 37.40 14.69
CA THR A 90 -1.36 37.38 13.31
C THR A 90 -0.59 36.39 12.43
N GLU A 91 0.72 36.25 12.63
CA GLU A 91 1.57 35.28 11.92
C GLU A 91 1.27 33.85 12.35
N VAL A 92 1.03 33.62 13.63
CA VAL A 92 0.62 32.31 14.14
C VAL A 92 -0.73 31.90 13.54
N ALA A 93 -1.70 32.82 13.50
CA ALA A 93 -3.02 32.57 12.93
C ALA A 93 -2.96 32.24 11.42
N THR A 94 -2.18 33.00 10.64
CA THR A 94 -1.99 32.74 9.20
C THR A 94 -1.25 31.43 8.94
N THR A 95 -0.25 31.10 9.77
CA THR A 95 0.48 29.84 9.70
C THR A 95 -0.44 28.65 10.00
N TRP A 96 -1.30 28.77 11.01
CA TRP A 96 -2.32 27.76 11.34
C TRP A 96 -3.32 27.54 10.21
N TYR A 97 -3.83 28.62 9.60
CA TYR A 97 -4.74 28.51 8.46
C TYR A 97 -4.07 27.82 7.26
N THR A 98 -2.83 28.20 6.96
CA THR A 98 -2.01 27.59 5.91
C THR A 98 -1.72 26.12 6.19
N PHE A 99 -1.51 25.74 7.46
CA PHE A 99 -1.34 24.35 7.86
C PHE A 99 -2.63 23.54 7.61
N LYS A 100 -3.80 24.03 8.06
CA LYS A 100 -5.09 23.36 7.89
C LYS A 100 -5.44 23.12 6.43
N THR A 101 -5.17 24.07 5.56
CA THR A 101 -5.42 23.96 4.11
C THR A 101 -4.46 22.99 3.42
N LYS A 102 -3.17 22.97 3.81
CA LYS A 102 -2.15 22.09 3.19
C LYS A 102 -2.24 20.63 3.67
N LEU A 103 -2.69 20.39 4.90
CA LEU A 103 -2.68 19.05 5.51
C LEU A 103 -3.49 18.01 4.71
N PRO A 104 -4.76 18.25 4.30
CA PRO A 104 -5.52 17.30 3.48
C PRO A 104 -4.81 16.96 2.17
N THR A 105 -4.22 17.95 1.50
CA THR A 105 -3.47 17.76 0.26
C THR A 105 -2.25 16.85 0.47
N LYS A 106 -1.52 17.01 1.58
CA LYS A 106 -0.39 16.14 1.92
C LYS A 106 -0.84 14.71 2.21
N ILE A 107 -1.94 14.53 2.95
CA ILE A 107 -2.54 13.22 3.23
C ILE A 107 -2.97 12.52 1.92
N LEU A 108 -3.67 13.24 1.05
CA LEU A 108 -4.12 12.71 -0.24
C LEU A 108 -2.96 12.31 -1.15
N ARG A 109 -1.86 13.09 -1.16
CA ARG A 109 -0.63 12.74 -1.88
C ARG A 109 0.00 11.48 -1.31
N ALA A 110 0.16 11.37 0.01
CA ALA A 110 0.71 10.18 0.66
C ALA A 110 -0.11 8.92 0.31
N ARG A 111 -1.44 9.02 0.36
CA ARG A 111 -2.36 7.94 -0.04
C ARG A 111 -2.19 7.54 -1.50
N THR A 112 -2.06 8.51 -2.40
CA THR A 112 -1.87 8.25 -3.84
C THR A 112 -0.52 7.59 -4.09
N THR A 113 0.55 8.03 -3.43
CA THR A 113 1.86 7.39 -3.50
C THR A 113 1.80 5.95 -3.00
N GLU A 114 1.10 5.68 -1.89
CA GLU A 114 0.97 4.32 -1.36
C GLU A 114 0.14 3.42 -2.27
N ARG A 115 -0.97 3.94 -2.80
CA ARG A 115 -1.74 3.25 -3.85
C ARG A 115 -0.87 2.92 -5.06
N GLN A 116 0.01 3.84 -5.45
CA GLN A 116 0.91 3.66 -6.58
C GLN A 116 2.06 2.69 -6.29
N ARG A 117 2.48 2.54 -5.03
CA ARG A 117 3.44 1.51 -4.59
C ARG A 117 2.84 0.10 -4.66
N LEU A 118 1.55 -0.02 -4.32
CA LEU A 118 0.80 -1.27 -4.43
C LEU A 118 0.45 -1.62 -5.87
N LYS A 119 0.23 -0.59 -6.70
CA LYS A 119 0.12 -0.70 -8.15
C LYS A 119 1.51 -0.82 -8.79
N ASN A 120 1.58 -1.29 -10.03
CA ASN A 120 2.83 -1.41 -10.80
C ASN A 120 3.88 -2.36 -10.22
N THR A 121 3.46 -3.37 -9.44
CA THR A 121 4.39 -4.44 -9.08
C THR A 121 4.89 -5.15 -10.34
N PHE A 122 6.11 -5.68 -10.32
CA PHE A 122 6.63 -6.47 -11.45
C PHE A 122 5.66 -7.60 -11.84
N ARG A 123 4.94 -8.18 -10.87
CA ARG A 123 3.90 -9.18 -11.12
C ARG A 123 2.77 -8.61 -11.97
N GLN A 124 2.18 -7.48 -11.58
CA GLN A 124 1.13 -6.81 -12.35
C GLN A 124 1.61 -6.37 -13.73
N LYS A 125 2.81 -5.78 -13.83
CA LYS A 125 3.40 -5.36 -15.10
C LYS A 125 3.61 -6.54 -16.05
N ILE A 126 4.20 -7.64 -15.58
CA ILE A 126 4.38 -8.87 -16.37
C ILE A 126 3.02 -9.45 -16.78
N LYS A 127 2.03 -9.49 -15.88
CA LYS A 127 0.68 -9.96 -16.19
C LYS A 127 0.03 -9.12 -17.30
N SER A 128 0.17 -7.79 -17.24
CA SER A 128 -0.34 -6.88 -18.27
C SER A 128 0.36 -7.09 -19.62
N LEU A 129 1.69 -7.17 -19.62
CA LEU A 129 2.48 -7.43 -20.83
C LEU A 129 2.14 -8.78 -21.47
N LYS A 130 1.91 -9.84 -20.66
CA LYS A 130 1.45 -11.14 -21.18
C LYS A 130 0.09 -11.03 -21.88
N LYS A 131 -0.85 -10.27 -21.33
CA LYS A 131 -2.15 -10.01 -22.00
C LYS A 131 -1.97 -9.23 -23.32
N GLN A 132 -1.08 -8.23 -23.33
CA GLN A 132 -0.77 -7.48 -24.55
C GLN A 132 -0.11 -8.37 -25.61
N ARG A 133 0.79 -9.28 -25.20
CA ARG A 133 1.43 -10.25 -26.08
C ARG A 133 0.41 -11.15 -26.77
N VAL A 134 -0.57 -11.69 -26.04
CA VAL A 134 -1.63 -12.52 -26.61
C VAL A 134 -2.42 -11.75 -27.67
N ARG A 135 -2.83 -10.51 -27.39
CA ARG A 135 -3.53 -9.66 -28.36
C ARG A 135 -2.68 -9.33 -29.59
N ALA A 136 -1.39 -9.06 -29.41
CA ALA A 136 -0.47 -8.79 -30.51
C ALA A 136 -0.27 -10.05 -31.38
N GLN A 137 -0.20 -11.23 -30.75
CA GLN A 137 -0.09 -12.52 -31.43
C GLN A 137 -1.36 -12.86 -32.22
N GLU A 138 -2.55 -12.58 -31.68
CA GLU A 138 -3.82 -12.73 -32.39
C GLU A 138 -3.88 -11.79 -33.61
N ARG A 139 -3.49 -10.52 -33.46
CA ARG A 139 -3.42 -9.58 -34.59
C ARG A 139 -2.44 -10.00 -35.67
N ALA A 140 -1.24 -10.44 -35.28
CA ALA A 140 -0.24 -10.94 -36.23
C ALA A 140 -0.76 -12.14 -37.04
N ARG A 141 -1.56 -13.02 -36.42
CA ARG A 141 -2.21 -14.14 -37.10
C ARG A 141 -3.34 -13.68 -38.03
N GLN A 142 -4.17 -12.75 -37.58
CA GLN A 142 -5.31 -12.25 -38.36
C GLN A 142 -4.89 -11.50 -39.63
N PHE A 143 -3.77 -10.78 -39.57
CA PHE A 143 -3.28 -9.93 -40.66
C PHE A 143 -2.02 -10.50 -41.32
N ALA A 144 -1.83 -11.82 -41.27
CA ALA A 144 -0.65 -12.48 -41.83
C ALA A 144 -0.46 -12.16 -43.32
N GLY A 145 0.77 -11.82 -43.72
CA GLY A 145 1.10 -11.45 -45.10
C GLY A 145 0.72 -10.01 -45.50
N THR A 146 0.15 -9.22 -44.59
CA THR A 146 -0.13 -7.80 -44.82
C THR A 146 0.85 -6.90 -44.05
N PRO A 147 1.05 -5.62 -44.45
CA PRO A 147 1.88 -4.68 -43.70
C PRO A 147 1.43 -4.51 -42.23
N LEU A 148 0.12 -4.59 -41.96
CA LEU A 148 -0.41 -4.55 -40.60
C LEU A 148 0.02 -5.76 -39.76
N GLY A 149 0.24 -6.92 -40.40
CA GLY A 149 0.77 -8.12 -39.76
C GLY A 149 2.24 -7.95 -39.36
N GLU A 150 3.05 -7.32 -40.21
CA GLU A 150 4.45 -7.02 -39.92
C GLU A 150 4.58 -6.06 -38.73
N GLU A 151 3.78 -4.99 -38.69
CA GLU A 151 3.70 -4.09 -37.53
C GLU A 151 3.33 -4.82 -36.24
N ALA A 152 2.37 -5.74 -36.31
CA ALA A 152 1.97 -6.57 -35.18
C ALA A 152 3.12 -7.50 -34.71
N HIS A 153 3.90 -8.06 -35.64
CA HIS A 153 5.10 -8.84 -35.34
C HIS A 153 6.18 -7.99 -34.64
N PHE A 154 6.46 -6.78 -35.12
CA PHE A 154 7.37 -5.85 -34.44
C PHE A 154 6.88 -5.49 -33.03
N ALA A 155 5.59 -5.24 -32.87
CA ALA A 155 4.98 -4.98 -31.56
C ALA A 155 5.15 -6.18 -30.61
N LEU A 156 4.98 -7.40 -31.12
CA LEU A 156 5.17 -8.64 -30.35
C LEU A 156 6.62 -8.77 -29.86
N GLN A 157 7.61 -8.56 -30.73
CA GLN A 157 9.03 -8.57 -30.35
C GLN A 157 9.34 -7.55 -29.26
N ARG A 158 8.82 -6.31 -29.39
CA ARG A 158 8.98 -5.26 -28.37
C ARG A 158 8.39 -5.66 -27.02
N ILE A 159 7.22 -6.31 -27.02
CA ILE A 159 6.57 -6.80 -25.81
C ILE A 159 7.40 -7.91 -25.17
N ASP A 160 7.94 -8.85 -25.94
CA ASP A 160 8.77 -9.94 -25.42
C ASP A 160 10.08 -9.43 -24.78
N VAL A 161 10.74 -8.47 -25.42
CA VAL A 161 11.90 -7.76 -24.83
C VAL A 161 11.50 -7.06 -23.52
N ALA A 162 10.33 -6.41 -23.48
CA ALA A 162 9.84 -5.74 -22.27
C ALA A 162 9.52 -6.73 -21.13
N ILE A 163 9.00 -7.92 -21.45
CA ILE A 163 8.78 -9.01 -20.50
C ILE A 163 10.11 -9.49 -19.93
N ALA A 164 11.07 -9.84 -20.79
CA ALA A 164 12.39 -10.31 -20.38
C ALA A 164 13.12 -9.28 -19.50
N LYS A 165 13.11 -8.00 -19.90
CA LYS A 165 13.68 -6.89 -19.12
C LYS A 165 13.02 -6.76 -17.74
N SER A 166 11.69 -6.88 -17.69
CA SER A 166 10.93 -6.82 -16.44
C SER A 166 11.23 -8.01 -15.52
N GLN A 167 11.36 -9.21 -16.07
CA GLN A 167 11.75 -10.42 -15.33
C GLN A 167 13.18 -10.33 -14.80
N ARG A 168 14.15 -9.89 -15.62
CA ARG A 168 15.54 -9.67 -15.21
C ARG A 168 15.63 -8.68 -14.05
N ARG A 169 14.91 -7.55 -14.14
CA ARG A 169 14.83 -6.56 -13.04
C ARG A 169 14.22 -7.15 -11.77
N ARG A 170 13.16 -7.97 -11.90
CA ARG A 170 12.55 -8.69 -10.76
C ARG A 170 13.57 -9.64 -10.10
N ARG A 171 14.27 -10.46 -10.88
CA ARG A 171 15.32 -11.38 -10.38
C ARG A 171 16.45 -10.61 -9.70
N ARG A 172 16.98 -9.57 -10.34
CA ARG A 172 18.03 -8.71 -9.75
C ARG A 172 17.61 -8.14 -8.40
N ARG A 173 16.38 -7.63 -8.27
CA ARG A 173 15.88 -7.13 -6.98
C ARG A 173 15.72 -8.22 -5.94
N ALA A 174 15.29 -9.43 -6.34
CA ALA A 174 15.23 -10.57 -5.44
C ALA A 174 16.61 -10.96 -4.93
N ASN A 175 17.59 -11.08 -5.83
CA ASN A 175 18.98 -11.38 -5.49
C ASN A 175 19.60 -10.31 -4.59
N GLN A 176 19.38 -9.03 -4.88
CA GLN A 176 19.83 -7.92 -4.02
C GLN A 176 19.21 -7.98 -2.63
N ARG A 177 17.92 -8.31 -2.51
CA ARG A 177 17.26 -8.49 -1.21
C ARG A 177 17.84 -9.69 -0.47
N GLN A 178 18.12 -10.78 -1.16
CA GLN A 178 18.75 -11.97 -0.59
C GLN A 178 20.18 -11.68 -0.11
N GLN A 179 21.01 -11.02 -0.93
CA GLN A 179 22.35 -10.57 -0.55
C GLN A 179 22.34 -9.60 0.63
N ARG A 180 21.40 -8.65 0.66
CA ARG A 180 21.21 -7.77 1.82
C ARG A 180 20.87 -8.57 3.06
N ARG A 181 19.91 -9.50 2.99
CA ARG A 181 19.60 -10.40 4.11
C ARG A 181 20.83 -11.16 4.57
N PHE A 182 21.59 -11.78 3.67
CA PHE A 182 22.82 -12.47 4.06
C PHE A 182 23.77 -11.52 4.77
N ARG A 183 24.09 -10.35 4.20
CA ARG A 183 24.96 -9.35 4.82
C ARG A 183 24.45 -8.86 6.18
N ASP A 184 23.15 -8.64 6.29
CA ASP A 184 22.46 -8.16 7.48
C ASP A 184 22.32 -9.27 8.54
N HIS A 185 22.55 -10.53 8.19
CA HIS A 185 22.58 -11.69 9.10
C HIS A 185 23.97 -12.29 9.32
N THR A 186 24.97 -11.96 8.51
CA THR A 186 26.38 -12.35 8.75
C THR A 186 26.83 -11.75 10.07
N TRP A 187 27.34 -12.59 10.98
CA TRP A 187 27.93 -12.12 12.22
C TRP A 187 29.18 -11.30 11.93
N LYS A 188 29.39 -10.23 12.70
CA LYS A 188 30.60 -9.40 12.65
C LYS A 188 30.98 -9.04 14.09
N PRO A 189 32.28 -8.90 14.41
CA PRO A 189 32.70 -8.35 15.70
C PRO A 189 31.97 -7.02 15.96
N ARG A 190 31.42 -6.82 17.16
CA ARG A 190 30.57 -5.69 17.58
C ARG A 190 29.09 -5.72 17.13
N LYS A 191 28.66 -6.73 16.37
CA LYS A 191 27.24 -6.87 16.01
C LYS A 191 26.48 -7.61 17.12
N THR A 192 25.41 -7.01 17.63
CA THR A 192 24.56 -7.68 18.62
C THR A 192 23.83 -8.86 18.00
N THR A 193 23.75 -9.97 18.73
CA THR A 193 23.05 -11.19 18.28
C THR A 193 21.53 -10.98 18.15
N LYS A 194 21.00 -9.89 18.73
CA LYS A 194 19.57 -9.51 18.69
C LYS A 194 19.01 -9.42 17.26
N SER A 195 19.80 -8.94 16.28
CA SER A 195 19.35 -8.87 14.88
C SER A 195 19.34 -10.23 14.19
N MET A 196 20.20 -11.15 14.62
CA MET A 196 20.27 -12.52 14.12
C MET A 196 19.06 -13.32 14.64
N PHE A 197 18.74 -13.18 15.93
CA PHE A 197 17.61 -13.88 16.55
C PHE A 197 16.24 -13.32 16.11
N ARG A 198 16.08 -12.00 15.90
CA ARG A 198 14.79 -11.44 15.41
C ARG A 198 14.32 -11.98 14.06
N GLY A 199 15.22 -12.45 13.20
CA GLY A 199 14.86 -13.02 11.89
C GLY A 199 14.58 -14.52 11.94
N ASN A 200 15.35 -15.25 12.76
CA ASN A 200 15.22 -16.69 12.91
C ASN A 200 14.12 -17.08 13.91
N SER A 201 13.85 -16.26 14.93
CA SER A 201 12.86 -16.58 15.97
C SER A 201 11.44 -16.68 15.41
N TYR A 202 11.09 -15.93 14.35
CA TYR A 202 9.79 -16.11 13.68
C TYR A 202 9.64 -17.44 12.93
N LYS A 203 10.75 -18.08 12.54
CA LYS A 203 10.72 -19.42 11.91
C LYS A 203 10.62 -20.54 12.96
N PHE A 204 10.95 -20.24 14.22
CA PHE A 204 10.82 -21.14 15.36
C PHE A 204 9.71 -20.73 16.32
N ASN A 205 8.92 -19.71 15.99
CA ASN A 205 7.77 -19.28 16.81
C ASN A 205 6.56 -20.19 16.62
N ASP A 206 6.60 -21.10 15.64
CA ASP A 206 5.67 -22.23 15.50
C ASP A 206 6.20 -23.49 16.21
N ASN A 207 7.44 -23.45 16.71
CA ASN A 207 7.91 -24.43 17.67
C ASN A 207 7.64 -23.84 19.06
N ASP A 208 6.36 -23.82 19.45
CA ASP A 208 6.02 -23.98 20.86
C ASP A 208 6.58 -25.35 21.28
N LEU A 209 7.88 -25.40 21.56
CA LEU A 209 8.46 -26.48 22.34
C LEU A 209 7.73 -26.39 23.67
N HIS A 210 6.73 -27.25 23.85
CA HIS A 210 6.03 -27.40 25.10
C HIS A 210 7.10 -27.45 26.20
N TYR A 211 6.93 -26.66 27.25
CA TYR A 211 7.88 -26.55 28.36
C TYR A 211 8.33 -27.93 28.89
N GLU A 212 7.47 -28.94 28.78
CA GLU A 212 7.75 -30.34 29.09
C GLU A 212 8.79 -31.00 28.16
N GLN A 213 8.82 -30.71 26.85
CA GLN A 213 9.87 -31.18 25.94
C GLN A 213 11.22 -30.54 26.26
N LEU A 214 11.23 -29.25 26.63
CA LEU A 214 12.46 -28.58 27.07
C LEU A 214 12.96 -29.14 28.41
N LYS A 215 12.07 -29.50 29.34
CA LYS A 215 12.42 -30.21 30.59
C LYS A 215 13.08 -31.56 30.32
N VAL A 216 12.57 -32.35 29.37
CA VAL A 216 13.13 -33.66 29.01
C VAL A 216 14.51 -33.53 28.34
N ILE A 217 14.69 -32.54 27.46
CA ILE A 217 15.99 -32.29 26.83
C ILE A 217 17.00 -31.77 27.87
N MET A 218 16.59 -30.87 28.76
CA MET A 218 17.48 -30.35 29.81
C MET A 218 17.81 -31.41 30.86
N SER A 219 16.88 -32.30 31.24
CA SER A 219 17.14 -33.41 32.16
C SER A 219 18.04 -34.49 31.55
N GLY A 220 17.94 -34.74 30.25
CA GLY A 220 18.84 -35.62 29.50
C GLY A 220 20.28 -35.08 29.45
N ILE A 221 20.45 -33.77 29.31
CA ILE A 221 21.77 -33.11 29.31
C ILE A 221 22.42 -33.13 30.71
N THR A 222 21.65 -32.93 31.79
CA THR A 222 22.18 -33.08 33.16
C THR A 222 22.54 -34.53 33.49
N GLY A 223 21.77 -35.51 33.00
CA GLY A 223 22.08 -36.93 33.18
C GLY A 223 23.38 -37.37 32.48
N GLN A 224 23.63 -36.89 31.25
CA GLN A 224 24.91 -37.16 30.57
C GLN A 224 26.10 -36.47 31.25
N LYS A 225 25.91 -35.25 31.79
CA LYS A 225 26.97 -34.53 32.52
C LYS A 225 27.30 -35.20 33.85
N GLN A 226 26.32 -35.77 34.55
CA GLN A 226 26.55 -36.60 35.75
C GLN A 226 27.25 -37.93 35.42
N ARG A 227 26.90 -38.61 34.32
CA ARG A 227 27.64 -39.81 33.86
C ARG A 227 29.09 -39.49 33.47
N LEU A 228 29.34 -38.36 32.81
CA LEU A 228 30.70 -37.91 32.49
C LEU A 228 31.51 -37.51 33.74
N LEU A 229 30.86 -37.01 34.79
CA LEU A 229 31.49 -36.72 36.08
C LEU A 229 31.74 -37.99 36.92
N GLN A 230 30.91 -39.03 36.81
CA GLN A 230 31.15 -40.32 37.46
C GLN A 230 32.21 -41.17 36.74
N MET A 231 32.40 -40.98 35.43
CA MET A 231 33.44 -41.65 34.65
C MET A 231 34.81 -40.98 34.74
N ARG A 232 34.89 -39.74 35.24
CA ARG A 232 36.14 -39.09 35.65
C ARG A 232 36.34 -39.27 37.15
N GLY A 233 36.90 -40.42 37.52
CA GLY A 233 37.34 -40.67 38.89
C GLY A 233 38.28 -39.57 39.43
N PRO A 234 38.40 -39.45 40.76
CA PRO A 234 39.10 -38.34 41.42
C PRO A 234 40.61 -38.48 41.22
N GLN A 235 41.13 -37.94 40.14
CA GLN A 235 42.57 -37.72 39.98
C GLN A 235 42.88 -36.25 40.27
N PHE A 236 43.40 -36.05 41.48
CA PHE A 236 44.45 -35.09 41.85
C PHE A 236 44.46 -33.73 41.11
N LEU A 237 44.01 -32.68 41.79
CA LEU A 237 44.53 -31.33 41.58
C LEU A 237 45.44 -30.97 42.76
N PRO A 238 46.76 -30.78 42.55
CA PRO A 238 47.64 -30.30 43.60
C PRO A 238 47.57 -28.77 43.71
N GLY A 239 47.43 -28.30 44.96
CA GLY A 239 48.07 -27.09 45.48
C GLY A 239 47.80 -25.76 44.78
N ILE A 240 46.74 -25.06 45.21
CA ILE A 240 46.69 -23.60 45.13
C ILE A 240 47.06 -23.06 46.52
N ARG A 241 48.30 -22.56 46.64
CA ARG A 241 48.78 -21.82 47.81
C ARG A 241 47.98 -20.54 47.99
N GLN A 242 47.47 -20.31 49.20
CA GLN A 242 46.96 -19.01 49.61
C GLN A 242 48.13 -18.03 49.73
N VAL A 243 48.03 -16.89 49.04
CA VAL A 243 48.89 -15.73 49.24
C VAL A 243 48.19 -14.83 50.26
N SER A 244 48.73 -14.76 51.47
CA SER A 244 48.40 -13.77 52.48
C SER A 244 48.99 -12.42 52.08
N MET A 245 48.15 -11.40 51.95
CA MET A 245 48.60 -10.00 51.90
C MET A 245 48.65 -9.44 53.32
N THR A 246 49.85 -9.05 53.74
CA THR A 246 50.11 -8.02 54.77
C THR A 246 50.44 -6.72 54.06
#